data_AF-A0A7K0NUJ1-F1
#
_entry.id   AF-A0A7K0NUJ1-F1
#
_cell.length_a   1.000
_cell.length_b   1.000
_cell.length_c   1.000
_cell.angle_alpha   90.00
_cell.angle_beta   90.00
_cell.angle_gamma   90.00
#
_symmetry.space_group_name_H-M   'P 1'
#
loop_
_entity.id
_entity.type
_entity.pdbx_description
1 polymer ?
#
loop_
_entity_poly.entity_id
_entity_poly.type
_entity_poly.pdbx_seq_one_letter_code
_entity_poly.pdbx_strand_id
1 'polypeptide(L)'
;TFKSVAIKAPGFGERRKSMLQDMAILTAGQVISEEVGLKLENVGLEMLGRARKVVVTKDETTMVEGAGSKSDVQGRINQIRAEIENTDSDYDREKLQERLAKLSGGVAIIKVGAATEVELKEKKHRIEDAVQTTKAAVEEGVVPGGGVALLRAQAKVLELVETLTGDEATGARAVARALEEPLKQIALNAGLEGGVIVEKVRSLKGAHGLNASTGEYEDLVKAGVIDAAKVTRSALQNAASIAALFLTTEAVVAEKPEPAGAGGGGGMPGMDGMGDF
;
A
#
# COMPACT_ATOMS: atom_id res chain seq x y z
N THR A 1 25.17 7.30 20.39
CA THR A 1 24.42 6.11 19.93
C THR A 1 24.35 6.16 18.41
N PHE A 2 24.79 5.11 17.71
CA PHE A 2 24.72 5.03 16.25
C PHE A 2 23.31 4.57 15.85
N LYS A 3 22.64 5.32 14.95
CA LYS A 3 21.35 4.89 14.40
C LYS A 3 21.63 4.11 13.12
N SER A 4 21.42 2.79 13.16
CA SER A 4 21.65 1.88 12.03
C SER A 4 20.37 1.16 11.62
N VAL A 5 20.27 0.80 10.34
CA VAL A 5 19.24 -0.06 9.78
C VAL A 5 19.89 -1.05 8.82
N ALA A 6 19.45 -2.31 8.83
CA ALA A 6 19.91 -3.34 7.92
C ALA A 6 18.80 -3.67 6.93
N ILE A 7 19.15 -3.74 5.64
CA ILE A 7 18.20 -3.93 4.54
C ILE A 7 18.79 -4.99 3.60
N LYS A 8 17.94 -5.88 3.09
CA LYS A 8 18.37 -6.89 2.12
C LYS A 8 18.74 -6.23 0.79
N ALA A 9 19.76 -6.78 0.11
CA ALA A 9 20.12 -6.33 -1.22
C ALA A 9 18.97 -6.59 -2.23
N PRO A 10 18.68 -5.67 -3.15
CA PRO A 10 17.64 -5.87 -4.15
C PRO A 10 18.09 -6.90 -5.21
N GLY A 11 17.15 -7.74 -5.65
CA GLY A 11 17.40 -8.72 -6.71
C GLY A 11 18.31 -9.90 -6.33
N PHE A 12 18.63 -10.70 -7.35
CA PHE A 12 19.38 -11.94 -7.21
C PHE A 12 20.43 -12.08 -8.33
N GLY A 13 21.52 -12.80 -8.05
CA GLY A 13 22.60 -13.06 -9.01
C GLY A 13 23.22 -11.77 -9.56
N GLU A 14 23.47 -11.75 -10.87
CA GLU A 14 24.11 -10.62 -11.56
C GLU A 14 23.31 -9.31 -11.49
N ARG A 15 21.97 -9.43 -11.41
CA ARG A 15 21.09 -8.28 -11.25
C ARG A 15 21.31 -7.59 -9.92
N ARG A 16 21.60 -8.35 -8.85
CA ARG A 16 21.91 -7.78 -7.54
C ARG A 16 23.14 -6.87 -7.63
N LYS A 17 24.21 -7.33 -8.29
CA LYS A 17 25.44 -6.55 -8.48
C LYS A 17 25.16 -5.28 -9.27
N SER A 18 24.43 -5.41 -10.38
CA SER A 18 24.05 -4.28 -11.22
C SER A 18 23.20 -3.24 -10.49
N MET A 19 22.22 -3.67 -9.69
CA MET A 19 21.37 -2.77 -8.90
C MET A 19 22.12 -2.12 -7.73
N LEU A 20 23.05 -2.84 -7.08
CA LEU A 20 23.93 -2.25 -6.07
C LEU A 20 24.84 -1.20 -6.69
N GLN A 21 25.33 -1.42 -7.90
CA GLN A 21 26.11 -0.43 -8.64
C GLN A 21 25.27 0.81 -8.98
N ASP A 22 24.01 0.62 -9.39
CA ASP A 22 23.08 1.74 -9.63
C ASP A 22 22.89 2.60 -8.37
N MET A 23 22.71 1.95 -7.21
CA MET A 23 22.59 2.62 -5.92
C MET A 23 23.89 3.33 -5.50
N ALA A 24 25.04 2.70 -5.75
CA ALA A 24 26.35 3.27 -5.45
C ALA A 24 26.58 4.56 -6.27
N ILE A 25 26.31 4.53 -7.59
CA ILE A 25 26.39 5.70 -8.46
C ILE A 25 25.44 6.80 -7.99
N LEU A 26 24.18 6.45 -7.67
CA LEU A 26 23.19 7.41 -7.18
C LEU A 26 23.61 8.10 -5.87
N THR A 27 24.34 7.40 -5.00
CA THR A 27 24.72 7.89 -3.68
C THR A 27 26.18 8.35 -3.58
N ALA A 28 26.95 8.31 -4.68
CA ALA A 28 28.40 8.50 -4.70
C ALA A 28 29.16 7.54 -3.75
N GLY A 29 28.66 6.32 -3.58
CA GLY A 29 29.33 5.25 -2.85
C GLY A 29 30.04 4.28 -3.79
N GLN A 30 30.71 3.29 -3.19
CA GLN A 30 31.33 2.18 -3.91
C GLN A 30 30.77 0.85 -3.40
N VAL A 31 30.44 -0.06 -4.33
CA VAL A 31 30.01 -1.41 -3.96
C VAL A 31 31.20 -2.18 -3.41
N ILE A 32 31.09 -2.62 -2.15
CA ILE A 32 32.12 -3.44 -1.50
C ILE A 32 31.87 -4.90 -1.91
N SER A 33 32.77 -5.45 -2.71
CA SER A 33 32.72 -6.82 -3.20
C SER A 33 34.12 -7.44 -3.22
N GLU A 34 34.21 -8.69 -2.77
CA GLU A 34 35.46 -9.47 -2.78
C GLU A 34 35.98 -9.70 -4.21
N GLU A 35 35.09 -9.74 -5.21
CA GLU A 35 35.46 -9.89 -6.63
C GLU A 35 36.31 -8.72 -7.15
N VAL A 36 36.14 -7.54 -6.55
CA VAL A 36 36.88 -6.31 -6.90
C VAL A 36 38.05 -6.09 -5.93
N GLY A 37 38.36 -7.10 -5.10
CA GLY A 37 39.47 -7.07 -4.13
C GLY A 37 39.19 -6.22 -2.88
N LEU A 38 37.95 -5.78 -2.68
CA LEU A 38 37.57 -4.98 -1.52
C LEU A 38 37.06 -5.87 -0.39
N LYS A 39 37.64 -5.69 0.81
CA LYS A 39 37.23 -6.38 2.03
C LYS A 39 36.59 -5.39 2.99
N LEU A 40 35.61 -5.87 3.76
CA LEU A 40 34.87 -5.06 4.73
C LEU A 40 35.79 -4.40 5.79
N GLU A 41 36.90 -5.06 6.13
CA GLU A 41 37.91 -4.57 7.07
C GLU A 41 38.65 -3.30 6.62
N ASN A 42 38.69 -3.04 5.30
CA ASN A 42 39.41 -1.92 4.70
C ASN A 42 38.48 -0.77 4.24
N VAL A 43 37.21 -0.79 4.64
CA VAL A 43 36.23 0.21 4.19
C VAL A 43 36.42 1.54 4.90
N GLY A 44 36.75 2.59 4.14
CA GLY A 44 36.80 3.97 4.61
C GLY A 44 35.48 4.72 4.41
N LEU A 45 35.36 5.89 5.04
CA LEU A 45 34.17 6.75 4.99
C LEU A 45 33.92 7.34 3.59
N GLU A 46 34.97 7.45 2.78
CA GLU A 46 34.96 7.90 1.40
C GLU A 46 34.29 6.91 0.44
N MET A 47 34.24 5.62 0.82
CA MET A 47 33.59 4.57 0.02
C MET A 47 32.09 4.47 0.30
N LEU A 48 31.60 5.12 1.36
CA LEU A 48 30.21 5.06 1.78
C LEU A 48 29.35 6.05 0.99
N GLY A 49 28.23 5.54 0.45
CA GLY A 49 27.23 6.37 -0.22
C GLY A 49 26.54 7.33 0.76
N ARG A 50 26.17 8.51 0.26
CA ARG A 50 25.45 9.53 1.01
C ARG A 50 24.11 9.83 0.34
N ALA A 51 23.08 10.02 1.16
CA ALA A 51 21.75 10.47 0.74
C ALA A 51 21.19 11.41 1.81
N ARG A 52 20.34 12.37 1.41
CA ARG A 52 19.74 13.32 2.35
C ARG A 52 18.76 12.65 3.30
N LYS A 53 17.95 11.72 2.80
CA LYS A 53 16.96 10.99 3.60
C LYS A 53 16.79 9.58 3.07
N VAL A 54 16.74 8.60 3.97
CA VAL A 54 16.38 7.22 3.66
C VAL A 54 15.15 6.86 4.46
N VAL A 55 14.10 6.39 3.79
CA VAL A 55 12.86 5.93 4.41
C VAL A 55 12.79 4.42 4.21
N VAL A 56 12.64 3.69 5.30
CA VAL A 56 12.55 2.23 5.31
C VAL A 56 11.21 1.84 5.89
N THR A 57 10.47 1.03 5.14
CA THR A 57 9.22 0.40 5.57
C THR A 57 9.43 -1.12 5.64
N LYS A 58 8.38 -1.88 5.96
CA LYS A 58 8.44 -3.35 6.00
C LYS A 58 8.88 -3.96 4.67
N ASP A 59 8.36 -3.43 3.57
CA ASP A 59 8.48 -4.04 2.24
C ASP A 59 9.26 -3.16 1.24
N GLU A 60 9.45 -1.87 1.53
CA GLU A 60 10.08 -0.92 0.62
C GLU A 60 11.16 -0.06 1.29
N THR A 61 12.17 0.33 0.50
CA THR A 61 13.21 1.28 0.89
C THR A 61 13.32 2.39 -0.15
N THR A 62 13.24 3.64 0.28
CA THR A 62 13.33 4.82 -0.59
C THR A 62 14.51 5.68 -0.19
N MET A 63 15.41 5.94 -1.13
CA MET A 63 16.52 6.87 -0.98
C MET A 63 16.18 8.19 -1.65
N VAL A 64 16.23 9.29 -0.91
CA VAL A 64 15.86 10.62 -1.36
C VAL A 64 17.11 11.50 -1.45
N GLU A 65 17.31 12.10 -2.62
CA GLU A 65 18.44 13.01 -2.92
C GLU A 65 19.80 12.36 -2.57
N GLY A 66 20.22 11.38 -3.36
CA GLY A 66 21.55 10.80 -3.30
C GLY A 66 22.64 11.81 -3.71
N ALA A 67 23.85 11.67 -3.16
CA ALA A 67 24.97 12.57 -3.41
C ALA A 67 25.73 12.30 -4.73
N GLY A 68 25.24 11.38 -5.56
CA GLY A 68 25.78 11.09 -6.89
C GLY A 68 25.79 12.30 -7.81
N SER A 69 26.82 12.42 -8.64
CA SER A 69 26.87 13.51 -9.62
C SER A 69 25.83 13.29 -10.72
N LYS A 70 25.22 14.38 -11.23
CA LYS A 70 24.25 14.29 -12.33
C LYS A 70 24.86 13.65 -13.58
N SER A 71 26.15 13.86 -13.83
CA SER A 71 26.86 13.26 -14.96
C SER A 71 26.98 11.74 -14.81
N ASP A 72 27.30 11.23 -13.62
CA ASP A 72 27.45 9.79 -13.40
C ASP A 72 26.11 9.08 -13.51
N VAL A 73 25.05 9.67 -12.92
CA VAL A 73 23.68 9.14 -13.04
C VAL A 73 23.23 9.16 -14.50
N GLN A 74 23.49 10.24 -15.25
CA GLN A 74 23.14 10.32 -16.67
C GLN A 74 23.94 9.32 -17.52
N GLY A 75 25.23 9.15 -17.23
CA GLY A 75 26.07 8.13 -17.86
C GLY A 75 25.51 6.74 -17.64
N ARG A 76 25.09 6.42 -16.41
CA ARG A 76 24.46 5.14 -16.08
C ARG A 76 23.12 4.94 -16.77
N ILE A 77 22.29 5.98 -16.85
CA ILE A 77 21.03 5.96 -17.60
C ILE A 77 21.28 5.63 -19.07
N ASN A 78 22.26 6.28 -19.68
CA ASN A 78 22.60 6.07 -21.10
C ASN A 78 23.14 4.65 -21.33
N GLN A 79 23.94 4.12 -20.41
CA GLN A 79 24.41 2.74 -20.48
C GLN A 79 23.23 1.75 -20.47
N ILE A 80 22.28 1.90 -19.55
CA ILE A 80 21.10 1.01 -19.47
C ILE A 80 20.23 1.14 -20.73
N ARG A 81 20.09 2.34 -21.31
CA ARG A 81 19.38 2.53 -22.59
C ARG A 81 20.04 1.77 -23.74
N ALA A 82 21.38 1.83 -23.84
CA ALA A 82 22.11 1.05 -24.84
C ALA A 82 21.98 -0.45 -24.60
N GLU A 83 21.99 -0.91 -23.34
CA GLU A 83 21.76 -2.33 -23.00
C GLU A 83 20.34 -2.79 -23.41
N ILE A 84 19.33 -1.92 -23.30
CA ILE A 84 17.95 -2.18 -23.73
C ILE A 84 17.85 -2.34 -25.25
N GLU A 85 18.55 -1.49 -26.02
CA GLU A 85 18.52 -1.53 -27.48
C GLU A 85 19.24 -2.77 -28.04
N ASN A 86 20.26 -3.25 -27.33
CA ASN A 86 21.08 -4.39 -27.76
C ASN A 86 20.60 -5.75 -27.22
N THR A 87 19.52 -5.79 -26.43
CA THR A 87 18.98 -7.07 -25.92
C THR A 87 17.86 -7.60 -26.82
N ASP A 88 17.98 -8.87 -27.18
CA ASP A 88 16.99 -9.66 -27.91
C ASP A 88 16.00 -10.38 -26.97
N SER A 89 16.21 -10.28 -25.66
CA SER A 89 15.41 -10.92 -24.63
C SER A 89 14.37 -9.94 -24.08
N ASP A 90 13.09 -10.25 -24.29
CA ASP A 90 11.98 -9.46 -23.75
C ASP A 90 12.01 -9.40 -22.21
N TYR A 91 12.44 -10.49 -21.57
CA TYR A 91 12.62 -10.55 -20.12
C TYR A 91 13.68 -9.55 -19.64
N ASP A 92 14.84 -9.51 -20.28
CA ASP A 92 15.92 -8.61 -19.89
C ASP A 92 15.56 -7.15 -20.20
N ARG A 93 14.86 -6.92 -21.32
CA ARG A 93 14.32 -5.61 -21.67
C ARG A 93 13.40 -5.05 -20.59
N GLU A 94 12.44 -5.86 -20.11
CA GLU A 94 11.54 -5.46 -19.02
C GLU A 94 12.31 -5.10 -17.75
N LYS A 95 13.29 -5.93 -17.35
CA LYS A 95 14.06 -5.70 -16.12
C LYS A 95 15.02 -4.52 -16.22
N LEU A 96 15.58 -4.25 -17.39
CA LEU A 96 16.37 -3.04 -17.64
C LEU A 96 15.48 -1.79 -17.63
N GLN A 97 14.26 -1.86 -18.16
CA GLN A 97 13.28 -0.77 -18.08
C GLN A 97 12.89 -0.45 -16.63
N GLU A 98 12.70 -1.46 -15.78
CA GLU A 98 12.45 -1.24 -14.34
C GLU A 98 13.61 -0.48 -13.66
N ARG A 99 14.85 -0.85 -13.96
CA ARG A 99 16.05 -0.20 -13.42
C ARG A 99 16.18 1.24 -13.94
N LEU A 100 15.97 1.42 -15.24
CA LEU A 100 15.97 2.73 -15.88
C LEU A 100 14.91 3.65 -15.27
N ALA A 101 13.70 3.14 -15.04
CA ALA A 101 12.61 3.87 -14.41
C ALA A 101 12.99 4.33 -13.00
N LYS A 102 13.66 3.49 -12.20
CA LYS A 102 14.12 3.88 -10.85
C LYS A 102 15.21 4.95 -10.87
N LEU A 103 16.11 4.94 -11.85
CA LEU A 103 17.18 5.95 -11.98
C LEU A 103 16.69 7.26 -12.58
N SER A 104 15.74 7.20 -13.52
CA SER A 104 15.23 8.38 -14.24
C SER A 104 14.00 9.01 -13.58
N GLY A 105 13.18 8.23 -12.88
CA GLY A 105 11.90 8.64 -12.29
C GLY A 105 12.03 9.62 -11.13
N GLY A 106 13.22 9.75 -10.56
CA GLY A 106 13.48 10.65 -9.43
C GLY A 106 12.60 10.36 -8.22
N VAL A 107 12.70 11.23 -7.21
CA VAL A 107 11.82 11.18 -6.04
C VAL A 107 11.19 12.55 -5.86
N ALA A 108 9.87 12.63 -5.97
CA ALA A 108 9.12 13.85 -5.68
C ALA A 108 8.84 13.96 -4.18
N ILE A 109 9.04 15.15 -3.61
CA ILE A 109 8.76 15.43 -2.20
C ILE A 109 7.58 16.41 -2.13
N ILE A 110 6.48 15.98 -1.53
CA ILE A 110 5.34 16.84 -1.22
C ILE A 110 5.53 17.40 0.19
N LYS A 111 5.62 18.73 0.32
CA LYS A 111 5.71 19.42 1.61
C LYS A 111 4.33 19.96 1.99
N VAL A 112 3.77 19.42 3.06
CA VAL A 112 2.47 19.83 3.60
C VAL A 112 2.67 20.88 4.68
N GLY A 113 1.89 21.95 4.65
CA GLY A 113 1.89 23.01 5.66
C GLY A 113 0.51 23.20 6.29
N ALA A 114 0.48 23.56 7.56
CA ALA A 114 -0.75 23.89 8.29
C ALA A 114 -0.48 24.93 9.39
N ALA A 115 -1.54 25.53 9.93
CA ALA A 115 -1.43 26.56 10.95
C ALA A 115 -1.16 25.98 12.36
N THR A 116 -1.61 24.76 12.62
CA THR A 116 -1.43 24.06 13.90
C THR A 116 -0.83 22.67 13.67
N GLU A 117 -0.22 22.08 14.70
CA GLU A 117 0.38 20.74 14.62
C GLU A 117 -0.67 19.65 14.36
N VAL A 118 -1.86 19.79 14.95
CA VAL A 118 -2.96 18.83 14.78
C VAL A 118 -3.45 18.83 13.34
N GLU A 119 -3.68 20.01 12.75
CA GLU A 119 -4.03 20.13 11.34
C GLU A 119 -2.91 19.62 10.42
N LEU A 120 -1.65 19.83 10.79
CA LEU A 120 -0.52 19.35 10.00
C LEU A 120 -0.53 17.83 9.90
N LYS A 121 -0.74 17.13 11.03
CA LYS A 121 -0.82 15.66 11.07
C LYS A 121 -1.99 15.14 10.25
N GLU A 122 -3.18 15.74 10.43
CA GLU A 122 -4.38 15.35 9.69
C GLU A 122 -4.21 15.57 8.17
N LYS A 123 -3.80 16.76 7.74
CA LYS A 123 -3.58 17.07 6.31
C LYS A 123 -2.49 16.19 5.71
N LYS A 124 -1.43 15.89 6.47
CA LYS A 124 -0.37 15.00 6.03
C LYS A 124 -0.92 13.61 5.76
N HIS A 125 -1.67 13.02 6.69
CA HIS A 125 -2.26 11.68 6.50
C HIS A 125 -3.24 11.67 5.32
N ARG A 126 -4.09 12.70 5.21
CA ARG A 126 -5.03 12.83 4.08
C ARG A 126 -4.32 12.88 2.73
N ILE A 127 -3.19 13.58 2.64
CA ILE A 127 -2.38 13.65 1.42
C ILE A 127 -1.63 12.34 1.17
N GLU A 128 -1.13 11.67 2.21
CA GLU A 128 -0.54 10.34 2.10
C GLU A 128 -1.54 9.34 1.52
N ASP A 129 -2.76 9.31 2.03
CA ASP A 129 -3.85 8.46 1.54
C ASP A 129 -4.22 8.78 0.08
N ALA A 130 -4.31 10.08 -0.27
CA ALA A 130 -4.62 10.51 -1.62
C ALA A 130 -3.54 10.06 -2.63
N VAL A 131 -2.26 10.16 -2.26
CA VAL A 131 -1.15 9.73 -3.11
C VAL A 131 -1.18 8.21 -3.31
N GLN A 132 -1.43 7.43 -2.26
CA GLN A 132 -1.49 5.97 -2.37
C GLN A 132 -2.70 5.51 -3.18
N THR A 133 -3.87 6.13 -2.98
CA THR A 133 -5.08 5.84 -3.75
C THR A 133 -4.88 6.15 -5.23
N THR A 134 -4.25 7.28 -5.55
CA THR A 134 -3.97 7.67 -6.95
C THR A 134 -3.02 6.68 -7.62
N LYS A 135 -1.97 6.22 -6.92
CA LYS A 135 -1.09 5.16 -7.43
C LYS A 135 -1.85 3.87 -7.70
N ALA A 136 -2.67 3.43 -6.76
CA ALA A 136 -3.49 2.24 -6.90
C ALA A 136 -4.50 2.34 -8.07
N ALA A 137 -5.06 3.53 -8.29
CA ALA A 137 -5.95 3.82 -9.41
C ALA A 137 -5.22 3.80 -10.77
N VAL A 138 -3.98 4.25 -10.84
CA VAL A 138 -3.15 4.17 -12.06
C VAL A 138 -2.80 2.72 -12.40
N GLU A 139 -2.58 1.87 -11.39
CA GLU A 139 -2.20 0.47 -11.58
C GLU A 139 -3.34 -0.43 -12.06
N GLU A 140 -4.51 -0.39 -11.40
CA GLU A 140 -5.62 -1.31 -11.70
C GLU A 140 -6.90 -0.60 -12.20
N GLY A 141 -6.85 0.71 -12.40
CA GLY A 141 -7.99 1.51 -12.81
C GLY A 141 -8.91 1.91 -11.66
N VAL A 142 -10.08 2.44 -12.03
CA VAL A 142 -11.08 2.98 -11.10
C VAL A 142 -12.44 2.30 -11.29
N VAL A 143 -13.22 2.25 -10.22
CA VAL A 143 -14.58 1.71 -10.17
C VAL A 143 -15.54 2.73 -9.54
N PRO A 144 -16.86 2.61 -9.77
CA PRO A 144 -17.84 3.43 -9.07
C PRO A 144 -17.72 3.24 -7.56
N GLY A 145 -17.52 4.34 -6.83
CA GLY A 145 -17.27 4.29 -5.40
C GLY A 145 -18.52 4.08 -4.56
N GLY A 146 -18.46 4.45 -3.27
CA GLY A 146 -19.62 4.43 -2.38
C GLY A 146 -20.19 3.03 -2.13
N GLY A 147 -19.39 1.98 -2.30
CA GLY A 147 -19.82 0.59 -2.19
C GLY A 147 -20.65 0.07 -3.38
N VAL A 148 -20.87 0.88 -4.42
CA VAL A 148 -21.64 0.47 -5.61
C VAL A 148 -20.96 -0.67 -6.34
N ALA A 149 -19.64 -0.60 -6.54
CA ALA A 149 -18.89 -1.67 -7.21
C ALA A 149 -19.09 -3.05 -6.55
N LEU A 150 -19.06 -3.11 -5.21
CA LEU A 150 -19.30 -4.35 -4.45
C LEU A 150 -20.74 -4.83 -4.61
N LEU A 151 -21.72 -3.93 -4.57
CA LEU A 151 -23.11 -4.28 -4.80
C LEU A 151 -23.36 -4.78 -6.24
N ARG A 152 -22.64 -4.27 -7.24
CA ARG A 152 -22.71 -4.80 -8.62
C ARG A 152 -22.10 -6.20 -8.71
N ALA A 153 -21.00 -6.45 -8.00
CA ALA A 153 -20.40 -7.78 -7.93
C ALA A 153 -21.32 -8.80 -7.23
N GLN A 154 -22.17 -8.37 -6.30
CA GLN A 154 -23.15 -9.22 -5.61
C GLN A 154 -24.03 -10.02 -6.58
N ALA A 155 -24.44 -9.41 -7.70
CA ALA A 155 -25.27 -10.10 -8.70
C ALA A 155 -24.58 -11.36 -9.26
N LYS A 156 -23.28 -11.30 -9.52
CA LYS A 156 -22.49 -12.46 -9.99
C LYS A 156 -22.29 -13.53 -8.91
N VAL A 157 -22.20 -13.12 -7.65
CA VAL A 157 -22.15 -14.07 -6.53
C VAL A 157 -23.49 -14.79 -6.38
N LEU A 158 -24.62 -14.08 -6.54
CA LEU A 158 -25.95 -14.70 -6.48
C LEU A 158 -26.18 -15.69 -7.64
N GLU A 159 -25.74 -15.38 -8.86
CA GLU A 159 -25.73 -16.35 -9.98
C GLU A 159 -24.90 -17.60 -9.61
N LEU A 160 -23.73 -17.43 -8.98
CA LEU A 160 -22.89 -18.55 -8.54
C LEU A 160 -23.58 -19.40 -7.47
N VAL A 161 -24.29 -18.77 -6.52
CA VAL A 161 -25.04 -19.47 -5.45
C VAL A 161 -26.03 -20.49 -6.03
N GLU A 162 -26.66 -20.21 -7.16
CA GLU A 162 -27.62 -21.12 -7.81
C GLU A 162 -26.95 -22.39 -8.34
N THR A 163 -25.64 -22.36 -8.59
CA THR A 163 -24.86 -23.50 -9.08
C THR A 163 -24.24 -24.35 -7.96
N LEU A 164 -24.25 -23.85 -6.72
CA LEU A 164 -23.66 -24.49 -5.56
C LEU A 164 -24.71 -25.23 -4.72
N THR A 165 -24.26 -26.17 -3.88
CA THR A 165 -25.15 -26.93 -2.98
C THR A 165 -24.58 -26.97 -1.56
N GLY A 166 -25.44 -27.30 -0.58
CA GLY A 166 -25.02 -27.48 0.82
C GLY A 166 -24.33 -26.25 1.42
N ASP A 167 -23.24 -26.48 2.15
CA ASP A 167 -22.50 -25.47 2.89
C ASP A 167 -21.77 -24.47 1.99
N GLU A 168 -21.34 -24.89 0.79
CA GLU A 168 -20.72 -24.00 -0.18
C GLU A 168 -21.69 -22.91 -0.65
N ALA A 169 -22.95 -23.27 -0.90
CA ALA A 169 -24.01 -22.32 -1.24
C ALA A 169 -24.28 -21.35 -0.08
N THR A 170 -24.24 -21.84 1.16
CA THR A 170 -24.39 -21.01 2.37
C THR A 170 -23.24 -20.00 2.49
N GLY A 171 -21.99 -20.43 2.28
CA GLY A 171 -20.83 -19.56 2.28
C GLY A 171 -20.90 -18.47 1.20
N ALA A 172 -21.28 -18.84 -0.03
CA ALA A 172 -21.45 -17.88 -1.11
C ALA A 172 -22.57 -16.86 -0.83
N ARG A 173 -23.69 -17.27 -0.18
CA ARG A 173 -24.73 -16.33 0.29
C ARG A 173 -24.21 -15.38 1.37
N ALA A 174 -23.36 -15.85 2.27
CA ALA A 174 -22.75 -14.99 3.29
C ALA A 174 -21.86 -13.91 2.64
N VAL A 175 -21.08 -14.27 1.62
CA VAL A 175 -20.31 -13.28 0.83
C VAL A 175 -21.24 -12.31 0.12
N ALA A 176 -22.29 -12.79 -0.55
CA ALA A 176 -23.28 -11.93 -1.19
C ALA A 176 -23.89 -10.92 -0.21
N ARG A 177 -24.25 -11.36 1.00
CA ARG A 177 -24.74 -10.48 2.08
C ARG A 177 -23.69 -9.46 2.53
N ALA A 178 -22.42 -9.87 2.66
CA ALA A 178 -21.35 -8.97 3.10
C ALA A 178 -21.06 -7.85 2.09
N LEU A 179 -21.25 -8.09 0.79
CA LEU A 179 -20.96 -7.12 -0.27
C LEU A 179 -21.84 -5.85 -0.23
N GLU A 180 -23.02 -5.88 0.39
CA GLU A 180 -23.87 -4.70 0.55
C GLU A 180 -23.60 -3.89 1.82
N GLU A 181 -22.89 -4.46 2.80
CA GLU A 181 -22.65 -3.80 4.09
C GLU A 181 -21.85 -2.48 3.97
N PRO A 182 -20.85 -2.33 3.07
CA PRO A 182 -20.16 -1.05 2.90
C PRO A 182 -21.08 0.09 2.47
N LEU A 183 -21.95 -0.13 1.46
CA LEU A 183 -22.93 0.86 1.03
C LEU A 183 -23.93 1.18 2.16
N LYS A 184 -24.39 0.14 2.86
CA LYS A 184 -25.31 0.28 3.99
C LYS A 184 -24.70 1.11 5.11
N GLN A 185 -23.43 0.87 5.46
CA GLN A 185 -22.72 1.63 6.49
C GLN A 185 -22.53 3.10 6.09
N ILE A 186 -22.19 3.36 4.82
CA ILE A 186 -22.09 4.73 4.29
C ILE A 186 -23.44 5.45 4.41
N ALA A 187 -24.53 4.80 4.02
CA ALA A 187 -25.87 5.35 4.13
C ALA A 187 -26.28 5.65 5.59
N LEU A 188 -26.00 4.72 6.52
CA LEU A 188 -26.27 4.91 7.94
C LEU A 188 -25.50 6.10 8.52
N ASN A 189 -24.22 6.23 8.18
CA ASN A 189 -23.38 7.36 8.61
C ASN A 189 -23.88 8.70 8.02
N ALA A 190 -24.56 8.67 6.87
CA ALA A 190 -25.21 9.82 6.26
C ALA A 190 -26.63 10.10 6.82
N GLY A 191 -27.09 9.32 7.82
CA GLY A 191 -28.41 9.49 8.44
C GLY A 191 -29.58 8.91 7.61
N LEU A 192 -29.29 8.01 6.67
CA LEU A 192 -30.27 7.37 5.79
C LEU A 192 -30.54 5.92 6.21
N GLU A 193 -31.68 5.38 5.79
CA GLU A 193 -32.03 3.97 6.06
C GLU A 193 -31.27 3.05 5.09
N GLY A 194 -30.24 2.36 5.59
CA GLY A 194 -29.29 1.64 4.76
C GLY A 194 -29.88 0.49 3.94
N GLY A 195 -30.91 -0.21 4.44
CA GLY A 195 -31.55 -1.29 3.69
C GLY A 195 -32.30 -0.78 2.46
N VAL A 196 -33.08 0.30 2.61
CA VAL A 196 -33.79 1.00 1.55
C VAL A 196 -32.82 1.54 0.52
N ILE A 197 -31.69 2.13 0.96
CA ILE A 197 -30.64 2.59 0.03
C ILE A 197 -30.07 1.42 -0.77
N VAL A 198 -29.70 0.32 -0.12
CA VAL A 198 -29.15 -0.87 -0.80
C VAL A 198 -30.13 -1.39 -1.85
N GLU A 199 -31.40 -1.59 -1.49
CA GLU A 199 -32.43 -2.07 -2.42
C GLU A 199 -32.61 -1.11 -3.60
N LYS A 200 -32.64 0.20 -3.33
CA LYS A 200 -32.76 1.22 -4.38
C LYS A 200 -31.57 1.19 -5.32
N VAL A 201 -30.34 1.18 -4.81
CA VAL A 201 -29.12 1.13 -5.63
C VAL A 201 -29.01 -0.20 -6.39
N ARG A 202 -29.50 -1.32 -5.84
CA ARG A 202 -29.56 -2.62 -6.53
C ARG A 202 -30.45 -2.57 -7.77
N SER A 203 -31.54 -1.79 -7.74
CA SER A 203 -32.42 -1.58 -8.90
C SER A 203 -31.81 -0.70 -10.00
N LEU A 204 -30.76 0.06 -9.70
CA LEU A 204 -30.05 0.92 -10.65
C LEU A 204 -28.96 0.15 -11.41
N LYS A 205 -28.49 0.72 -12.53
CA LYS A 205 -27.52 0.08 -13.43
C LYS A 205 -26.22 0.85 -13.55
N GLY A 206 -25.15 0.13 -13.86
CA GLY A 206 -23.82 0.70 -14.09
C GLY A 206 -23.32 1.47 -12.86
N ALA A 207 -22.80 2.66 -13.11
CA ALA A 207 -22.21 3.56 -12.11
C ALA A 207 -23.23 4.33 -11.26
N HIS A 208 -24.53 4.15 -11.48
CA HIS A 208 -25.54 4.87 -10.71
C HIS A 208 -25.62 4.35 -9.28
N GLY A 209 -25.56 5.25 -8.31
CA GLY A 209 -25.66 4.95 -6.89
C GLY A 209 -25.98 6.18 -6.04
N LEU A 210 -25.96 6.02 -4.73
CA LEU A 210 -26.16 7.12 -3.80
C LEU A 210 -24.85 7.91 -3.63
N ASN A 211 -24.87 9.20 -3.96
CA ASN A 211 -23.85 10.11 -3.48
C ASN A 211 -24.23 10.57 -2.07
N ALA A 212 -23.60 9.96 -1.05
CA ALA A 212 -23.92 10.25 0.34
C ALA A 212 -23.58 11.69 0.79
N SER A 213 -22.77 12.42 0.02
CA SER A 213 -22.44 13.81 0.33
C SER A 213 -23.56 14.78 -0.08
N THR A 214 -24.31 14.45 -1.14
CA THR A 214 -25.43 15.26 -1.65
C THR A 214 -26.80 14.69 -1.31
N GLY A 215 -26.86 13.38 -1.04
CA GLY A 215 -28.10 12.63 -0.85
C GLY A 215 -28.79 12.20 -2.15
N GLU A 216 -28.18 12.45 -3.30
CA GLU A 216 -28.79 12.21 -4.61
C GLU A 216 -28.39 10.86 -5.23
N TYR A 217 -29.25 10.33 -6.09
CA TYR A 217 -28.95 9.16 -6.91
C TYR A 217 -28.46 9.59 -8.29
N GLU A 218 -27.18 9.38 -8.56
CA GLU A 218 -26.53 9.86 -9.77
C GLU A 218 -25.45 8.90 -10.25
N ASP A 219 -24.88 9.18 -11.43
CA ASP A 219 -23.72 8.47 -11.96
C ASP A 219 -22.47 8.87 -11.15
N LEU A 220 -22.04 7.99 -10.24
CA LEU A 220 -20.97 8.28 -9.30
C LEU A 220 -19.63 8.55 -9.97
N VAL A 221 -19.39 7.95 -11.14
CA VAL A 221 -18.15 8.20 -11.90
C VAL A 221 -18.15 9.62 -12.44
N LYS A 222 -19.29 10.10 -12.96
CA LYS A 222 -19.43 11.49 -13.42
C LYS A 222 -19.41 12.50 -12.27
N ALA A 223 -19.95 12.12 -11.11
CA ALA A 223 -19.93 12.93 -9.90
C ALA A 223 -18.53 12.97 -9.21
N GLY A 224 -17.56 12.18 -9.69
CA GLY A 224 -16.21 12.10 -9.12
C GLY A 224 -16.11 11.24 -7.86
N VAL A 225 -17.16 10.48 -7.52
CA VAL A 225 -17.17 9.50 -6.43
C VAL A 225 -16.66 8.16 -6.97
N ILE A 226 -15.34 8.05 -7.03
CA ILE A 226 -14.63 6.89 -7.59
C ILE A 226 -13.70 6.27 -6.56
N ASP A 227 -13.58 4.94 -6.62
CA ASP A 227 -12.62 4.18 -5.81
C ASP A 227 -11.56 3.55 -6.72
N ALA A 228 -10.33 3.38 -6.21
CA ALA A 228 -9.31 2.60 -6.89
C ALA A 228 -9.69 1.12 -6.88
N ALA A 229 -9.72 0.47 -8.06
CA ALA A 229 -10.15 -0.92 -8.19
C ALA A 229 -9.35 -1.89 -7.30
N LYS A 230 -8.03 -1.66 -7.22
CA LYS A 230 -7.12 -2.40 -6.35
C LYS A 230 -7.54 -2.35 -4.88
N VAL A 231 -7.96 -1.19 -4.38
CA VAL A 231 -8.36 -1.02 -2.98
C VAL A 231 -9.63 -1.82 -2.69
N THR A 232 -10.65 -1.70 -3.54
CA THR A 232 -11.92 -2.46 -3.39
C THR A 232 -11.67 -3.97 -3.43
N ARG A 233 -10.85 -4.44 -4.38
CA ARG A 233 -10.50 -5.86 -4.53
C ARG A 233 -9.70 -6.38 -3.33
N SER A 234 -8.64 -5.68 -2.94
CA SER A 234 -7.78 -6.09 -1.84
C SER A 234 -8.52 -6.08 -0.50
N ALA A 235 -9.39 -5.10 -0.25
CA ALA A 235 -10.22 -5.06 0.95
C ALA A 235 -11.12 -6.32 1.06
N LEU A 236 -11.81 -6.68 -0.03
CA LEU A 236 -12.67 -7.88 -0.05
C LEU A 236 -11.86 -9.17 0.14
N GLN A 237 -10.73 -9.31 -0.54
CA GLN A 237 -9.88 -10.51 -0.45
C GLN A 237 -9.29 -10.71 0.95
N ASN A 238 -8.79 -9.62 1.56
CA ASN A 238 -8.23 -9.68 2.90
C ASN A 238 -9.31 -9.98 3.94
N ALA A 239 -10.49 -9.35 3.84
CA ALA A 239 -11.61 -9.62 4.72
C ALA A 239 -12.07 -11.09 4.62
N ALA A 240 -12.21 -11.61 3.40
CA ALA A 240 -12.58 -13.01 3.18
C ALA A 240 -11.52 -13.98 3.72
N SER A 241 -10.23 -13.67 3.55
CA SER A 241 -9.14 -14.50 4.07
C SER A 241 -9.16 -14.61 5.59
N ILE A 242 -9.38 -13.50 6.30
CA ILE A 242 -9.46 -13.51 7.76
C ILE A 242 -10.75 -14.18 8.24
N ALA A 243 -11.89 -13.90 7.59
CA ALA A 243 -13.17 -14.50 7.94
C ALA A 243 -13.14 -16.03 7.77
N ALA A 244 -12.57 -16.55 6.68
CA ALA A 244 -12.44 -17.98 6.46
C ALA A 244 -11.59 -18.65 7.56
N LEU A 245 -10.45 -18.05 7.93
CA LEU A 245 -9.61 -18.54 9.02
C LEU A 245 -10.39 -18.57 10.35
N PHE A 246 -11.11 -17.47 10.65
CA PHE A 246 -11.86 -17.33 11.89
C PHE A 246 -13.01 -18.35 11.99
N LEU A 247 -13.74 -18.59 10.90
CA LEU A 247 -14.83 -19.57 10.85
C LEU A 247 -14.36 -21.01 11.06
N THR A 248 -13.10 -21.33 10.73
CA THR A 248 -12.50 -22.65 10.93
C THR A 248 -11.77 -22.81 12.27
N THR A 249 -11.77 -21.77 13.11
CA THR A 249 -11.06 -21.79 14.39
C THR A 249 -11.91 -22.46 15.46
N GLU A 250 -11.58 -23.70 15.81
CA GLU A 250 -12.30 -24.48 16.84
C GLU A 250 -11.83 -24.20 18.28
N ALA A 251 -10.57 -23.76 18.44
CA ALA A 251 -9.98 -23.49 19.75
C ALA A 251 -8.99 -22.34 19.69
N VAL A 252 -8.94 -21.55 20.76
CA VAL A 252 -7.97 -20.46 20.96
C VAL A 252 -7.20 -20.72 22.25
N VAL A 253 -5.88 -20.76 22.16
CA VAL A 253 -4.98 -20.80 23.32
C VAL A 253 -4.48 -19.39 23.57
N ALA A 254 -4.82 -18.82 24.72
CA ALA A 254 -4.43 -17.48 25.12
C ALA A 254 -3.61 -17.52 26.41
N GLU A 255 -2.75 -16.53 26.60
CA GLU A 255 -2.07 -16.32 27.87
C GLU A 255 -3.11 -15.91 28.92
N LYS A 256 -2.95 -16.44 30.14
CA LYS A 256 -3.83 -16.08 31.25
C LYS A 256 -3.60 -14.60 31.57
N PRO A 257 -4.66 -13.76 31.61
CA PRO A 257 -4.51 -12.37 32.02
C PRO A 257 -3.84 -12.30 33.39
N GLU A 258 -2.78 -11.49 33.50
CA GLU A 258 -2.19 -11.24 34.80
C GLU A 258 -3.25 -10.63 35.72
N PRO A 259 -3.36 -11.07 36.98
CA PRO A 259 -4.25 -10.43 37.91
C PRO A 259 -3.85 -8.96 38.01
N ALA A 260 -4.82 -8.06 37.81
CA ALA A 260 -4.62 -6.64 38.07
C ALA A 260 -4.03 -6.53 39.48
N GLY A 261 -2.77 -6.10 39.56
CA GLY A 261 -2.07 -6.02 40.82
C GLY A 261 -2.95 -5.26 41.79
N ALA A 262 -3.21 -5.86 42.96
CA ALA A 262 -3.73 -5.12 44.10
C ALA A 262 -2.67 -4.07 44.42
N GLY A 263 -2.81 -2.90 43.79
CA GLY A 263 -1.99 -1.73 44.04
C GLY A 263 -2.15 -1.41 45.52
N GLY A 264 -1.11 -1.75 46.28
CA GLY A 264 -0.85 -1.15 47.56
C GLY A 264 -0.97 0.36 47.39
N GLY A 265 -1.73 0.98 48.30
CA GLY A 265 -1.78 2.43 48.37
C GLY A 265 -0.37 3.01 48.47
N GLY A 266 -0.14 4.11 47.76
CA GLY A 266 1.05 4.93 47.96
C GLY A 266 1.76 5.36 46.68
N GLY A 267 1.23 6.42 46.06
CA GLY A 267 1.98 7.51 45.46
C GLY A 267 3.10 7.21 44.45
N MET A 268 2.84 7.52 43.18
CA MET A 268 3.54 8.61 42.45
C MET A 268 2.84 8.80 41.08
N PRO A 269 2.46 10.04 40.67
CA PRO A 269 1.99 10.29 39.31
C PRO A 269 3.23 10.39 38.39
N GLY A 270 3.64 9.24 37.85
CA GLY A 270 4.79 9.10 36.97
C GLY A 270 4.40 8.58 35.60
N MET A 271 3.84 9.45 34.77
CA MET A 271 4.18 9.56 33.34
C MET A 271 4.19 8.25 32.53
N ASP A 272 3.03 7.60 32.36
CA ASP A 272 2.86 6.53 31.38
C ASP A 272 2.58 7.11 29.98
N GLY A 273 3.62 7.05 29.16
CA GLY A 273 3.58 6.16 28.00
C GLY A 273 2.46 6.40 26.98
N MET A 274 2.74 7.31 26.05
CA MET A 274 2.33 7.13 24.66
C MET A 274 2.65 5.68 24.23
N GLY A 275 1.62 4.92 23.91
CA GLY A 275 1.71 3.60 23.31
C GLY A 275 0.52 3.41 22.35
N ASP A 276 0.86 3.32 21.08
CA ASP A 276 0.14 2.69 19.98
C ASP A 276 -1.25 3.21 19.60
N PHE A 277 -1.23 4.26 18.77
CA PHE A 277 -2.05 4.37 17.55
C PHE A 277 -1.20 4.98 16.42
#